data_AF-A0A0W0VEN8-F1
#
_entry.id   AF-A0A0W0VEN8-F1
#
_cell.length_a   1.000
_cell.length_b   1.000
_cell.length_c   1.000
_cell.angle_alpha   90.00
_cell.angle_beta   90.00
_cell.angle_gamma   90.00
#
_symmetry.space_group_name_H-M   'P 1'
#
loop_
_entity.id
_entity.type
_entity.pdbx_description
1 polymer ?
#
loop_
_entity_poly.entity_id
_entity_poly.type
_entity_poly.pdbx_seq_one_letter_code
_entity_poly.pdbx_strand_id
1 'polypeptide(L)'
;MKKIALFMFSTITMMNVYAAAQLTGTPEQQIQQLNTQIQTQLKQLQAQQQQQIDTLNSQLQNQIKQIQGQLQDQIQKVNQQTQAQMKQIQTTLQQQIQQVQQQAVQSKGAS
;
A
#
# COMPACT_ATOMS: atom_id res chain seq x y z
N MET A 1 7.35 -14.23 6.64
CA MET A 1 7.74 -12.83 6.95
C MET A 1 6.85 -12.33 8.08
N LYS A 2 7.33 -12.44 9.32
CA LYS A 2 6.56 -12.22 10.57
C LYS A 2 7.04 -10.94 11.28
N LYS A 3 6.84 -9.73 10.74
CA LYS A 3 7.25 -8.47 11.42
C LYS A 3 6.43 -7.21 11.07
N ILE A 4 5.17 -7.31 10.66
CA ILE A 4 4.34 -6.11 10.39
C ILE A 4 2.90 -6.37 10.88
N ALA A 5 2.66 -6.26 12.18
CA ALA A 5 1.32 -6.09 12.78
C ALA A 5 1.40 -5.83 14.30
N LEU A 6 2.46 -5.20 14.79
CA LEU A 6 2.64 -4.93 16.21
C LEU A 6 3.22 -3.52 16.39
N PHE A 7 2.46 -2.49 16.03
CA PHE A 7 2.93 -1.13 16.26
C PHE A 7 1.90 -0.08 16.71
N MET A 8 0.65 -0.42 17.03
CA MET A 8 -0.29 0.61 17.54
C MET A 8 -1.27 0.08 18.59
N PHE A 9 -0.79 -0.65 19.59
CA PHE A 9 -1.60 -0.92 20.79
C PHE A 9 -0.82 -1.00 22.11
N SER A 10 0.49 -0.71 22.15
CA SER A 10 1.30 -0.95 23.37
C SER A 10 2.12 0.22 23.90
N THR A 11 1.78 1.47 23.58
CA THR A 11 2.36 2.63 24.27
C THR A 11 1.28 3.59 24.77
N ILE A 12 0.33 3.06 25.55
CA ILE A 12 -0.24 3.84 26.65
C ILE A 12 0.65 3.55 27.88
N THR A 13 1.94 3.85 27.77
CA THR A 13 2.78 4.00 28.96
C THR A 13 2.42 5.35 29.54
N MET A 14 1.76 5.31 30.70
CA MET A 14 1.66 6.38 31.67
C MET A 14 2.87 7.32 31.62
N MET A 15 2.76 8.43 30.90
CA MET A 15 3.56 9.60 31.23
C MET A 15 2.73 10.38 32.23
N ASN A 16 3.07 10.15 33.49
CA ASN A 16 2.72 10.99 34.62
C ASN A 16 2.93 12.46 34.25
N VAL A 17 1.83 13.18 34.04
CA VAL A 17 1.80 14.61 34.29
C VAL A 17 1.14 14.79 35.65
N TYR A 18 1.90 14.51 36.70
CA TYR A 18 1.69 15.18 37.98
C TYR A 18 2.15 16.64 37.83
N ALA A 19 1.46 17.38 36.97
CA ALA A 19 1.20 18.78 37.22
C ALA A 19 -0.27 18.81 37.66
N ALA A 20 -0.55 18.25 38.84
CA ALA A 20 -1.73 18.66 39.56
C ALA A 20 -1.51 20.15 39.85
N ALA A 21 -1.95 21.02 38.94
CA ALA A 21 -2.05 22.43 39.23
C ALA A 21 -2.86 22.48 40.52
N GLN A 22 -2.23 22.89 41.62
CA GLN A 22 -2.90 22.97 42.90
C GLN A 22 -4.14 23.82 42.66
N LEU A 23 -5.32 23.21 42.80
CA LEU A 23 -6.57 23.91 42.57
C LEU A 23 -6.69 24.94 43.69
N THR A 24 -6.51 26.22 43.35
CA THR A 24 -6.54 27.29 44.35
C THR A 24 -7.90 27.96 44.40
N GLY A 25 -8.32 28.42 45.59
CA GLY A 25 -9.52 29.22 45.75
C GLY A 25 -10.74 28.45 46.25
N THR A 26 -11.93 29.04 46.08
CA THR A 26 -13.21 28.43 46.51
C THR A 26 -13.56 27.20 45.65
N PRO A 27 -14.42 26.30 46.12
CA PRO A 27 -14.88 25.14 45.32
C PRO A 27 -15.37 25.52 43.92
N GLU A 28 -16.06 26.64 43.75
CA GLU A 28 -16.51 27.13 42.44
C GLU A 28 -15.34 27.50 41.52
N GLN A 29 -14.28 28.12 42.06
CA GLN A 29 -13.07 28.45 41.32
C GLN A 29 -12.31 27.18 40.91
N GLN A 30 -12.27 26.18 41.79
CA GLN A 30 -11.66 24.88 41.50
C GLN A 30 -12.42 24.13 40.38
N ILE A 31 -13.76 24.18 40.39
CA ILE A 31 -14.61 23.61 39.32
C ILE A 31 -14.33 24.31 37.98
N GLN A 32 -14.20 25.63 37.96
CA GLN A 32 -13.87 26.38 36.74
C GLN A 32 -12.49 25.98 36.20
N GLN A 33 -11.48 25.88 37.07
CA GLN A 33 -10.13 25.44 36.69
C GLN A 33 -10.15 24.03 36.09
N LEU A 34 -10.87 23.09 36.71
CA LEU A 34 -11.05 21.73 36.18
C LEU A 34 -11.73 21.74 34.81
N ASN A 35 -12.80 22.52 34.63
CA ASN A 35 -13.47 22.65 33.34
C ASN A 35 -12.53 23.15 32.24
N THR A 36 -11.71 24.16 32.53
CA THR A 36 -10.71 24.68 31.58
C THR A 36 -9.64 23.63 31.25
N GLN A 37 -9.16 22.89 32.25
CA GLN A 37 -8.19 21.80 32.03
C GLN A 37 -8.77 20.70 31.16
N ILE A 38 -10.00 20.24 31.45
CA ILE A 38 -10.69 19.21 30.66
C ILE A 38 -10.90 19.69 29.22
N GLN A 39 -11.37 20.92 29.00
CA GLN A 39 -11.53 21.45 27.65
C GLN A 39 -10.21 21.52 26.89
N THR A 40 -9.12 21.87 27.56
CA THR A 40 -7.78 21.92 26.96
C THR A 40 -7.31 20.52 26.57
N GLN A 41 -7.45 19.54 27.46
CA GLN A 41 -7.10 18.14 27.20
C GLN A 41 -7.93 17.56 26.05
N LEU A 42 -9.24 17.86 25.99
CA LEU A 42 -10.10 17.43 24.89
C LEU A 42 -9.65 18.02 23.55
N LYS A 43 -9.30 19.31 23.51
CA LYS A 43 -8.77 19.94 22.29
C LYS A 43 -7.44 19.32 21.85
N GLN A 44 -6.54 19.04 22.79
CA GLN A 44 -5.27 18.37 22.49
C GLN A 44 -5.50 16.96 21.94
N LEU A 45 -6.40 16.20 22.54
CA LEU A 45 -6.75 14.86 22.10
C LEU A 45 -7.36 14.88 20.69
N GLN A 46 -8.26 15.82 20.40
CA GLN A 46 -8.84 16.00 19.06
C GLN A 46 -7.76 16.32 18.02
N ALA A 47 -6.83 17.23 18.34
CA ALA A 47 -5.72 17.57 17.44
C ALA A 47 -4.80 16.36 17.16
N GLN A 48 -4.48 15.57 18.20
CA GLN A 48 -3.69 14.35 18.05
C GLN A 48 -4.40 13.31 17.18
N GLN A 49 -5.70 13.10 17.37
CA GLN A 49 -6.48 12.18 16.54
C GLN A 49 -6.52 12.63 15.07
N GLN A 50 -6.70 13.93 14.82
CA GLN A 50 -6.68 14.46 13.46
C GLN A 50 -5.32 14.22 12.79
N GLN A 51 -4.22 14.47 13.49
CA GLN A 51 -2.87 14.21 12.98
C GLN A 51 -2.63 12.71 12.68
N GLN A 52 -3.16 11.82 13.53
CA GLN A 52 -3.08 10.37 13.30
C GLN A 52 -3.86 9.96 12.05
N ILE A 53 -5.07 10.50 11.85
CA ILE A 53 -5.89 10.26 10.66
C ILE A 53 -5.17 10.74 9.40
N ASP A 54 -4.60 11.95 9.42
CA ASP A 54 -3.88 12.51 8.28
C ASP A 54 -2.63 11.68 7.92
N THR A 55 -1.92 11.20 8.95
CA THR A 55 -0.77 10.30 8.78
C THR A 55 -1.19 8.98 8.13
N LEU A 56 -2.25 8.35 8.63
CA LEU A 56 -2.78 7.10 8.07
C LEU A 56 -3.27 7.29 6.63
N ASN A 57 -3.95 8.39 6.34
CA ASN A 57 -4.40 8.72 4.99
C ASN A 57 -3.21 8.87 4.03
N SER A 58 -2.14 9.55 4.43
CA SER A 58 -0.93 9.69 3.63
C SER A 58 -0.26 8.34 3.38
N GLN A 59 -0.14 7.49 4.41
CA GLN A 59 0.42 6.15 4.28
C GLN A 59 -0.40 5.27 3.31
N LEU A 60 -1.72 5.28 3.42
CA LEU A 60 -2.61 4.54 2.53
C LEU A 60 -2.50 5.02 1.08
N GLN A 61 -2.47 6.34 0.85
CA GLN A 61 -2.27 6.87 -0.50
C GLN A 61 -0.94 6.44 -1.12
N ASN A 62 0.14 6.41 -0.33
CA ASN A 62 1.44 5.96 -0.80
C ASN A 62 1.45 4.46 -1.12
N GLN A 63 0.81 3.63 -0.27
CA GLN A 63 0.67 2.19 -0.53
C GLN A 63 -0.13 1.93 -1.81
N ILE A 64 -1.23 2.66 -2.03
CA ILE A 64 -2.02 2.55 -3.26
C ILE A 64 -1.18 2.88 -4.49
N LYS A 65 -0.39 3.97 -4.46
CA LYS A 65 0.51 4.33 -5.57
C LYS A 65 1.57 3.25 -5.84
N GLN A 66 2.14 2.66 -4.79
CA GLN A 66 3.11 1.57 -4.93
C GLN A 66 2.48 0.33 -5.59
N ILE A 67 1.28 -0.06 -5.16
CA ILE A 67 0.55 -1.19 -5.74
C ILE A 67 0.22 -0.92 -7.21
N GLN A 68 -0.22 0.29 -7.54
CA GLN A 68 -0.49 0.69 -8.92
C GLN A 68 0.76 0.57 -9.82
N GLY A 69 1.92 1.04 -9.33
CA GLY A 69 3.19 0.90 -10.04
C GLY A 69 3.57 -0.58 -10.26
N GLN A 70 3.48 -1.40 -9.20
CA GLN A 70 3.77 -2.84 -9.29
C GLN A 70 2.85 -3.58 -10.25
N LEU A 71 1.57 -3.21 -10.31
CA LEU A 71 0.62 -3.78 -11.26
C LEU A 71 0.95 -3.36 -12.70
N GLN A 72 1.30 -2.08 -12.91
CA GLN A 72 1.72 -1.60 -14.22
C GLN A 72 2.95 -2.33 -14.74
N ASP A 73 3.97 -2.53 -13.90
CA ASP A 73 5.18 -3.27 -14.26
C ASP A 73 4.89 -4.74 -14.59
N GLN A 74 4.01 -5.39 -13.81
CA GLN A 74 3.60 -6.77 -14.09
C GLN A 74 2.85 -6.89 -15.41
N ILE A 75 1.95 -5.96 -15.72
CA ILE A 75 1.23 -5.92 -17.00
C ILE A 75 2.22 -5.76 -18.15
N GLN A 76 3.18 -4.84 -18.04
CA GLN A 76 4.20 -4.66 -19.08
C GLN A 76 5.04 -5.93 -19.29
N LYS A 77 5.45 -6.58 -18.20
CA LYS A 77 6.21 -7.82 -18.26
C LYS A 77 5.44 -8.94 -18.96
N VAL A 78 4.18 -9.15 -18.59
CA VAL A 78 3.29 -10.14 -19.23
C VAL A 78 3.16 -9.82 -20.72
N ASN A 79 2.89 -8.57 -21.07
CA ASN A 79 2.76 -8.15 -22.47
C ASN A 79 4.02 -8.42 -23.29
N GLN A 80 5.21 -8.14 -22.74
CA GLN A 80 6.48 -8.43 -23.41
C GLN A 80 6.71 -9.94 -23.59
N GLN A 81 6.42 -10.73 -22.55
CA GLN A 81 6.53 -12.19 -22.61
C GLN A 81 5.58 -12.78 -23.66
N THR A 82 4.31 -12.34 -23.67
CA THR A 82 3.32 -12.78 -24.67
C THR A 82 3.74 -12.40 -26.08
N GLN A 83 4.25 -11.18 -26.30
CA GLN A 83 4.76 -10.78 -27.63
C GLN A 83 5.94 -11.65 -28.09
N ALA A 84 6.87 -11.97 -27.18
CA ALA A 84 7.99 -12.85 -27.49
C ALA A 84 7.52 -14.26 -27.86
N GLN A 85 6.58 -14.83 -27.09
CA GLN A 85 5.97 -16.13 -27.37
C GLN A 85 5.25 -16.14 -28.72
N MET A 86 4.48 -15.11 -29.05
CA MET A 86 3.80 -15.00 -30.35
C MET A 86 4.80 -14.98 -31.51
N LYS A 87 5.91 -14.23 -31.40
CA LYS A 87 6.97 -14.22 -32.42
C LYS A 87 7.62 -15.59 -32.59
N GLN A 88 7.86 -16.30 -31.50
CA GLN A 88 8.42 -17.65 -31.54
C GLN A 88 7.46 -18.63 -32.22
N ILE A 89 6.16 -18.58 -31.88
CA ILE A 89 5.13 -19.40 -32.52
C ILE A 89 5.08 -19.09 -34.02
N GLN A 90 5.06 -17.82 -34.40
CA GLN A 90 5.04 -17.41 -35.80
C GLN A 90 6.25 -17.95 -36.58
N THR A 91 7.44 -17.84 -36.00
CA THR A 91 8.68 -18.36 -36.60
C THR A 91 8.62 -19.88 -36.76
N THR A 92 8.16 -20.59 -35.73
CA THR A 92 8.03 -22.05 -35.74
C THR A 92 7.04 -22.51 -36.81
N LEU A 93 5.88 -21.86 -36.90
CA LEU A 93 4.88 -22.19 -37.92
C LEU A 93 5.39 -21.90 -39.33
N GLN A 94 6.11 -20.80 -39.55
CA GLN A 94 6.72 -20.52 -40.86
C GLN A 94 7.70 -21.62 -41.28
N GLN A 95 8.56 -22.07 -40.36
CA GLN A 95 9.51 -23.16 -40.63
C GLN A 95 8.80 -24.48 -40.94
N GLN A 96 7.77 -24.84 -40.16
CA GLN A 96 6.98 -26.04 -40.40
C GLN A 96 6.28 -26.00 -41.77
N ILE A 97 5.70 -24.85 -42.14
CA ILE A 97 5.07 -24.66 -43.45
C ILE A 97 6.08 -24.86 -44.58
N GLN A 98 7.28 -24.26 -44.47
CA GLN A 98 8.34 -24.43 -45.46
C GLN A 98 8.76 -25.90 -45.59
N GLN A 99 8.90 -26.61 -44.47
CA GLN A 99 9.27 -28.02 -44.47
C GLN A 99 8.20 -28.89 -45.15
N VAL A 100 6.92 -28.67 -44.84
CA VAL A 100 5.81 -29.38 -45.49
C VAL A 100 5.76 -29.10 -46.99
N GLN A 101 5.97 -27.84 -47.40
CA GLN A 101 6.02 -27.47 -48.82
C GLN A 101 7.16 -28.18 -49.56
N GLN A 102 8.36 -28.24 -48.96
CA GLN A 102 9.51 -28.95 -49.54
C GLN A 102 9.22 -30.45 -49.70
N GLN A 103 8.65 -31.09 -48.67
CA GLN A 103 8.27 -32.50 -48.73
C GLN A 103 7.24 -32.77 -49.83
N ALA A 104 6.21 -31.90 -49.96
CA ALA A 104 5.18 -32.04 -50.98
C ALA A 104 5.70 -31.86 -52.41
N VAL A 105 6.72 -31.01 -52.61
CA VAL A 105 7.39 -30.86 -53.92
C VAL A 105 8.22 -32.10 -54.25
N GLN A 106 8.98 -32.61 -53.28
CA GLN A 106 9.80 -33.82 -53.45
C GLN A 106 8.95 -35.06 -53.78
N SER A 107 7.80 -35.23 -53.10
CA SER A 107 6.91 -36.37 -53.36
C SER A 107 6.27 -36.32 -54.76
N LYS A 108 6.00 -35.13 -55.29
CA LYS A 108 5.43 -34.96 -56.64
C LYS A 108 6.45 -35.15 -57.77
N GLY A 109 7.72 -34.85 -57.53
CA GLY A 109 8.79 -35.09 -58.51
C GLY A 109 9.24 -36.55 -58.62
N ALA A 110 8.84 -37.39 -57.65
CA ALA A 110 9.17 -38.81 -57.58
C ALA A 110 8.03 -39.75 -58.05
N SER A 111 6.87 -39.20 -58.44
CA SER A 111 5.71 -39.92 -58.98
C SER A 111 5.56 -39.66 -60.47
#